data_AF-A0A0X3PDT4-F1
#
_entry.id   AF-A0A0X3PDT4-F1
#
_cell.length_a   1.000
_cell.length_b   1.000
_cell.length_c   1.000
_cell.angle_alpha   90.00
_cell.angle_beta   90.00
_cell.angle_gamma   90.00
#
_symmetry.space_group_name_H-M   'P 1'
#
loop_
_entity.id
_entity.type
_entity.pdbx_description
1 polymer ?
#
loop_
_entity_poly.entity_id
_entity_poly.type
_entity_poly.pdbx_seq_one_letter_code
_entity_poly.pdbx_strand_id
1 'polypeptide(L)'
;MNPFVLILSTSAETLAMHVQKALLGDDQDRFIIDCKYYTAEVGVKAILSSEGEQETISVAEAIVVCFEFTQLDSWEAACHWQKKASDYGTPIRLLVCSQLPEDEEARSTVYKHALQNHFEVIELNPSAVDADAEEEFGLPRLRAALEAHQWPGLRLKARHRCSQLQRSET
;
A
#
# COMPACT_ATOMS: atom_id res chain seq x y z
N MET A 1 13.69 14.63 -0.75
CA MET A 1 12.93 14.05 0.38
C MET A 1 13.13 12.54 0.31
N ASN A 2 13.26 11.85 1.44
CA ASN A 2 13.25 10.38 1.43
C ASN A 2 11.84 9.91 1.09
N PRO A 3 11.65 8.92 0.21
CA PRO A 3 10.33 8.44 -0.12
C PRO A 3 9.72 7.72 1.09
N PHE A 4 8.40 7.80 1.21
CA PHE A 4 7.70 7.20 2.34
C PHE A 4 6.30 6.72 1.97
N VAL A 5 5.82 5.75 2.74
CA VAL A 5 4.43 5.31 2.81
C VAL A 5 3.73 6.14 3.89
N LEU A 6 2.57 6.67 3.55
CA LEU A 6 1.66 7.33 4.48
C LEU A 6 0.53 6.36 4.85
N ILE A 7 0.39 6.05 6.13
CA ILE A 7 -0.72 5.25 6.67
C ILE A 7 -1.70 6.21 7.34
N LEU A 8 -2.93 6.22 6.86
CA LEU A 8 -4.03 7.00 7.44
C LEU A 8 -4.99 6.06 8.17
N SER A 9 -5.31 6.39 9.40
CA SER A 9 -6.38 5.72 10.14
C SER A 9 -7.68 6.52 10.05
N THR A 10 -8.76 5.89 9.64
CA THR A 10 -10.11 6.46 9.73
C THR A 10 -10.90 5.69 10.78
N SER A 11 -10.78 6.03 12.06
CA SER A 11 -11.38 5.26 13.17
C SER A 11 -11.01 3.77 13.18
N ALA A 12 -9.80 3.45 12.69
CA ALA A 12 -9.30 2.10 12.50
C ALA A 12 -7.85 2.00 13.01
N GLU A 13 -7.59 2.52 14.21
CA GLU A 13 -6.23 2.74 14.75
C GLU A 13 -5.51 1.40 14.97
N THR A 14 -6.22 0.41 15.49
CA THR A 14 -5.69 -0.95 15.68
C THR A 14 -5.24 -1.56 14.35
N LEU A 15 -6.02 -1.36 13.29
CA LEU A 15 -5.70 -1.85 11.95
C LEU A 15 -4.48 -1.11 11.39
N ALA A 16 -4.46 0.23 11.51
CA ALA A 16 -3.34 1.06 11.06
C ALA A 16 -2.03 0.70 11.79
N MET A 17 -2.08 0.49 13.11
CA MET A 17 -0.94 0.03 13.90
C MET A 17 -0.48 -1.37 13.48
N HIS A 18 -1.41 -2.27 13.16
CA HIS A 18 -1.06 -3.60 12.68
C HIS A 18 -0.34 -3.56 11.33
N VAL A 19 -0.85 -2.78 10.38
CA VAL A 19 -0.19 -2.54 9.08
C VAL A 19 1.17 -1.88 9.26
N GLN A 20 1.26 -0.84 10.10
CA GLN A 20 2.51 -0.15 10.39
C GLN A 20 3.55 -1.11 10.96
N LYS A 21 3.17 -1.92 11.96
CA LYS A 21 4.05 -2.93 12.56
C LYS A 21 4.49 -3.98 11.55
N ALA A 22 3.59 -4.41 10.67
CA ALA A 22 3.93 -5.37 9.62
C ALA A 22 4.97 -4.85 8.62
N LEU A 23 4.97 -3.53 8.34
CA LEU A 23 5.95 -2.90 7.48
C LEU A 23 7.28 -2.64 8.19
N LEU A 24 7.24 -2.10 9.40
CA LEU A 24 8.43 -1.61 10.13
C LEU A 24 9.16 -2.70 10.92
N GLY A 25 8.48 -3.80 11.28
CA GLY A 25 9.00 -4.72 12.29
C GLY A 25 9.04 -4.08 13.68
N ASP A 26 10.04 -4.42 14.49
CA ASP A 26 10.05 -4.09 15.92
C ASP A 26 10.72 -2.75 16.30
N ASP A 27 11.46 -2.03 15.44
CA ASP A 27 12.21 -0.84 15.93
C ASP A 27 12.73 0.21 14.91
N GLN A 28 12.04 0.46 13.79
CA GLN A 28 12.45 1.51 12.83
C GLN A 28 11.26 2.33 12.33
N ASP A 29 11.49 3.60 11.96
CA ASP A 29 10.57 4.48 11.22
C ASP A 29 10.66 4.27 9.70
N ARG A 30 11.47 3.30 9.28
CA ARG A 30 11.76 2.96 7.89
C ARG A 30 11.84 1.44 7.72
N PHE A 31 11.58 0.96 6.52
CA PHE A 31 11.80 -0.42 6.14
C PHE A 31 12.63 -0.51 4.86
N ILE A 32 13.31 -1.64 4.71
CA ILE A 32 14.10 -1.96 3.53
C ILE A 32 13.28 -2.85 2.62
N ILE A 33 13.06 -2.38 1.39
CA ILE A 33 12.66 -3.27 0.30
C ILE A 33 13.93 -3.88 -0.26
N ASP A 34 13.98 -5.21 -0.27
CA ASP A 34 15.08 -5.98 -0.83
C ASP A 34 14.55 -7.08 -1.75
N CYS A 35 14.07 -6.69 -2.93
CA CYS A 35 13.46 -7.61 -3.89
C CYS A 35 14.49 -8.16 -4.89
N LYS A 36 14.05 -8.98 -5.85
CA LYS A 36 14.93 -9.55 -6.88
C LYS A 36 15.66 -8.51 -7.73
N TYR A 37 15.11 -7.30 -7.84
CA TYR A 37 15.55 -6.31 -8.82
C TYR A 37 16.27 -5.11 -8.21
N TYR A 38 15.94 -4.72 -6.98
CA TYR A 38 16.50 -3.52 -6.36
C TYR A 38 16.48 -3.60 -4.83
N THR A 39 17.19 -2.66 -4.21
CA THR A 39 17.02 -2.30 -2.80
C THR A 39 16.55 -0.86 -2.66
N ALA A 40 15.67 -0.57 -1.71
CA ALA A 40 15.21 0.78 -1.40
C ALA A 40 14.97 0.95 0.10
N GLU A 41 15.21 2.15 0.62
CA GLU A 41 14.95 2.50 2.01
C GLU A 41 13.76 3.46 2.07
N VAL A 42 12.64 2.97 2.60
CA VAL A 42 11.35 3.64 2.54
C VAL A 42 10.90 4.01 3.94
N GLY A 43 10.56 5.28 4.17
CA GLY A 43 9.98 5.71 5.44
C GLY A 43 8.53 5.27 5.61
N VAL A 44 8.05 5.17 6.83
CA VAL A 44 6.62 4.98 7.12
C VAL A 44 6.18 6.08 8.08
N LYS A 45 5.11 6.77 7.71
CA LYS A 45 4.46 7.77 8.56
C LYS A 45 3.04 7.32 8.80
N ALA A 46 2.66 7.08 10.05
CA ALA A 46 1.27 6.88 10.40
C ALA A 46 0.70 8.21 10.89
N ILE A 47 -0.47 8.59 10.37
CA ILE A 47 -1.24 9.68 10.95
C ILE A 47 -2.57 9.14 11.45
N LEU A 48 -2.79 9.40 12.74
CA LEU A 48 -3.93 8.92 13.51
C LEU A 48 -4.98 10.04 13.71
N SER A 49 -4.77 11.24 13.14
CA SER A 49 -5.62 12.41 13.37
C SER A 49 -5.53 13.43 12.25
N SER A 50 -6.69 13.82 11.69
CA SER A 50 -6.89 14.56 10.43
C SER A 50 -6.34 16.00 10.32
N GLU A 51 -5.59 16.51 11.30
CA GLU A 51 -5.16 17.91 11.32
C GLU A 51 -3.79 18.12 10.63
N GLY A 52 -3.76 18.97 9.59
CA GLY A 52 -2.51 19.47 8.98
C GLY A 52 -1.86 18.59 7.91
N GLU A 53 -2.58 17.61 7.36
CA GLU A 53 -1.97 16.47 6.63
C GLU A 53 -1.90 16.61 5.09
N GLN A 54 -2.50 17.66 4.52
CA GLN A 54 -2.60 17.84 3.06
C GLN A 54 -1.23 17.96 2.38
N GLU A 55 -0.29 18.66 3.02
CA GLU A 55 1.08 18.80 2.51
C GLU A 55 1.80 17.44 2.51
N THR A 56 1.58 16.61 3.53
CA THR A 56 2.20 15.29 3.65
C THR A 56 1.74 14.33 2.56
N ILE A 57 0.45 14.34 2.22
CA ILE A 57 -0.11 13.46 1.17
C ILE A 57 0.48 13.79 -0.20
N SER A 58 0.66 15.08 -0.50
CA SER A 58 1.14 15.54 -1.81
C SER A 58 2.55 15.07 -2.17
N VAL A 59 3.35 14.66 -1.17
CA VAL A 59 4.73 14.19 -1.34
C VAL A 59 4.92 12.73 -0.94
N ALA A 60 3.83 12.03 -0.61
CA ALA A 60 3.87 10.59 -0.33
C ALA A 60 3.98 9.80 -1.65
N GLU A 61 4.79 8.75 -1.64
CA GLU A 61 4.92 7.83 -2.79
C GLU A 61 3.87 6.71 -2.73
N ALA A 62 3.39 6.42 -1.53
CA ALA A 62 2.31 5.48 -1.29
C ALA A 62 1.41 5.99 -0.18
N ILE A 63 0.10 5.76 -0.32
CA ILE A 63 -0.89 5.99 0.73
C ILE A 63 -1.65 4.70 1.01
N VAL A 64 -1.83 4.42 2.30
CA VAL A 64 -2.59 3.28 2.82
C VAL A 64 -3.69 3.85 3.71
N VAL A 65 -4.94 3.76 3.25
CA VAL A 65 -6.10 4.22 4.01
C VAL A 65 -6.70 3.01 4.72
N CYS A 66 -6.54 2.96 6.04
CA CYS A 66 -7.10 1.93 6.90
C CYS A 66 -8.48 2.35 7.41
N PHE A 67 -9.50 1.52 7.15
CA PHE A 67 -10.89 1.82 7.48
C PHE A 67 -11.66 0.61 8.00
N GLU A 68 -12.80 0.88 8.61
CA GLU A 68 -13.78 -0.08 9.10
C GLU A 68 -15.13 0.19 8.41
N PHE A 69 -15.54 -0.65 7.47
CA PHE A 69 -16.75 -0.40 6.67
C PHE A 69 -18.03 -0.37 7.51
N THR A 70 -18.06 -1.12 8.62
CA THR A 70 -19.22 -1.16 9.51
C THR A 70 -19.41 0.13 10.32
N GLN A 71 -18.43 1.03 10.30
CA GLN A 71 -18.51 2.35 10.92
C GLN A 71 -18.66 3.43 9.84
N LEU A 72 -19.83 4.09 9.80
CA LEU A 72 -20.14 5.08 8.77
C LEU A 72 -19.10 6.21 8.70
N ASP A 73 -18.73 6.79 9.85
CA ASP A 73 -17.74 7.88 9.92
C ASP A 73 -16.37 7.44 9.40
N SER A 74 -15.98 6.18 9.64
CA SER A 74 -14.75 5.58 9.12
C SER A 74 -14.77 5.51 7.60
N TRP A 75 -15.89 5.04 7.03
CA TRP A 75 -16.07 4.91 5.58
C TRP A 75 -16.14 6.28 4.89
N GLU A 76 -16.85 7.25 5.46
CA GLU A 76 -16.92 8.61 4.93
C GLU A 76 -15.54 9.28 4.91
N ALA A 77 -14.78 9.15 6.00
CA ALA A 77 -13.41 9.64 6.06
C ALA A 77 -12.50 8.89 5.06
N ALA A 78 -12.67 7.58 4.87
CA ALA A 78 -11.92 6.82 3.88
C ALA A 78 -12.24 7.30 2.46
N CYS A 79 -13.51 7.57 2.14
CA CYS A 79 -13.92 8.16 0.87
C CYS A 79 -13.27 9.51 0.63
N HIS A 80 -13.24 10.37 1.66
CA HIS A 80 -12.58 11.67 1.61
C HIS A 80 -11.10 11.55 1.24
N TRP A 81 -10.37 10.66 1.93
CA TRP A 81 -8.94 10.48 1.69
C TRP A 81 -8.63 9.82 0.36
N GLN A 82 -9.48 8.90 -0.11
CA GLN A 82 -9.35 8.33 -1.45
C GLN A 82 -9.41 9.42 -2.52
N LYS A 83 -10.39 10.31 -2.42
CA LYS A 83 -10.51 11.43 -3.35
C LYS A 83 -9.29 12.35 -3.30
N LYS A 84 -8.85 12.71 -2.10
CA LYS A 84 -7.64 13.55 -1.91
C LYS A 84 -6.39 12.94 -2.53
N ALA A 85 -6.12 11.66 -2.28
CA ALA A 85 -4.97 10.97 -2.85
C ALA A 85 -5.06 10.85 -4.38
N SER A 86 -6.26 10.71 -4.92
CA SER A 86 -6.50 10.75 -6.37
C SER A 86 -6.20 12.14 -6.93
N ASP A 87 -6.71 13.20 -6.30
CA ASP A 87 -6.49 14.60 -6.69
C ASP A 87 -4.99 14.99 -6.69
N TYR A 88 -4.22 14.46 -5.73
CA TYR A 88 -2.76 14.66 -5.67
C TYR A 88 -1.96 13.72 -6.56
N GLY A 89 -2.58 12.71 -7.17
CA GLY A 89 -1.91 11.76 -8.05
C GLY A 89 -0.93 10.83 -7.34
N THR A 90 -1.15 10.50 -6.06
CA THR A 90 -0.26 9.61 -5.29
C THR A 90 -0.06 8.28 -6.03
N PRO A 91 1.19 7.83 -6.28
CA PRO A 91 1.46 6.68 -7.16
C PRO A 91 0.81 5.37 -6.70
N ILE A 92 1.02 5.00 -5.44
CA ILE A 92 0.44 3.79 -4.85
C ILE A 92 -0.69 4.18 -3.90
N ARG A 93 -1.88 3.60 -4.11
CA ARG A 93 -3.10 3.91 -3.36
C ARG A 93 -3.76 2.61 -2.92
N LEU A 94 -3.69 2.32 -1.63
CA LEU A 94 -4.21 1.08 -1.05
C LEU A 94 -5.30 1.41 -0.04
N LEU A 95 -6.44 0.73 -0.17
CA LEU A 95 -7.58 0.83 0.74
C LEU A 95 -7.65 -0.48 1.53
N VAL A 96 -7.36 -0.41 2.83
CA VAL A 96 -7.13 -1.58 3.66
C VAL A 96 -8.19 -1.69 4.74
N CYS A 97 -8.80 -2.87 4.87
CA CYS A 97 -9.71 -3.21 5.95
C CYS A 97 -9.35 -4.58 6.53
N SER A 98 -9.87 -4.92 7.71
CA SER A 98 -9.74 -6.29 8.22
C SER A 98 -10.48 -7.25 7.30
N GLN A 99 -11.76 -6.99 7.07
CA GLN A 99 -12.63 -7.81 6.23
C GLN A 99 -13.81 -6.93 5.79
N LEU A 100 -14.28 -7.11 4.56
CA LEU A 100 -15.52 -6.51 4.09
C LEU A 100 -16.74 -7.36 4.49
N PRO A 101 -17.94 -6.76 4.59
CA PRO A 101 -19.16 -7.52 4.78
C PRO A 101 -19.34 -8.57 3.67
N GLU A 102 -20.03 -9.66 3.97
CA GLU A 102 -20.45 -10.65 2.96
C GLU A 102 -21.56 -10.12 2.03
N ASP A 103 -22.16 -9.00 2.40
CA ASP A 103 -23.18 -8.32 1.58
C ASP A 103 -22.58 -7.81 0.26
N GLU A 104 -23.06 -8.34 -0.85
CA GLU A 104 -22.55 -8.03 -2.19
C GLU A 104 -22.73 -6.55 -2.57
N GLU A 105 -23.78 -5.88 -2.08
CA GLU A 105 -24.02 -4.46 -2.37
C GLU A 105 -23.01 -3.57 -1.64
N ALA A 106 -22.73 -3.87 -0.37
CA ALA A 106 -21.67 -3.25 0.42
C ALA A 106 -20.29 -3.45 -0.23
N ARG A 107 -19.94 -4.69 -0.58
CA ARG A 107 -18.68 -4.99 -1.29
C ARG A 107 -18.59 -4.21 -2.60
N SER A 108 -19.64 -4.26 -3.41
CA SER A 108 -19.72 -3.52 -4.68
C SER A 108 -19.52 -2.02 -4.48
N THR A 109 -20.07 -1.45 -3.41
CA THR A 109 -19.91 -0.03 -3.07
C THR A 109 -18.46 0.32 -2.80
N VAL A 110 -17.77 -0.49 -1.99
CA VAL A 110 -16.34 -0.28 -1.68
C VAL A 110 -15.49 -0.37 -2.94
N TYR A 111 -15.62 -1.45 -3.71
CA TYR A 111 -14.83 -1.67 -4.92
C TYR A 111 -15.09 -0.61 -5.99
N LYS A 112 -16.34 -0.17 -6.18
CA LYS A 112 -16.67 0.92 -7.12
C LYS A 112 -15.97 2.22 -6.72
N HIS A 113 -16.04 2.60 -5.45
CA HIS A 113 -15.42 3.84 -4.98
C HIS A 113 -13.90 3.76 -5.07
N ALA A 114 -13.31 2.62 -4.69
CA ALA A 114 -11.87 2.38 -4.81
C ALA A 114 -11.41 2.48 -6.27
N LEU A 115 -12.09 1.80 -7.19
CA LEU A 115 -11.77 1.82 -8.62
C LEU A 115 -11.85 3.24 -9.21
N GLN A 116 -12.89 4.00 -8.85
CA GLN A 116 -13.07 5.39 -9.29
C GLN A 116 -11.92 6.31 -8.86
N ASN A 117 -11.28 6.01 -7.72
CA ASN A 117 -10.16 6.79 -7.18
C ASN A 117 -8.81 6.10 -7.39
N HIS A 118 -8.76 5.04 -8.22
CA HIS A 118 -7.56 4.25 -8.51
C HIS A 118 -6.88 3.67 -7.27
N PHE A 119 -7.69 3.20 -6.32
CA PHE A 119 -7.28 2.43 -5.16
C PHE A 119 -7.40 0.95 -5.44
N GLU A 120 -6.43 0.19 -4.93
CA GLU A 120 -6.56 -1.25 -4.75
C GLU A 120 -7.14 -1.55 -3.36
N VAL A 121 -8.12 -2.45 -3.29
CA VAL A 121 -8.72 -2.89 -2.02
C VAL A 121 -7.97 -4.12 -1.51
N ILE A 122 -7.53 -4.09 -0.26
CA ILE A 122 -6.87 -5.20 0.41
C ILE A 122 -7.62 -5.54 1.71
N GLU A 123 -8.24 -6.72 1.74
CA GLU A 123 -8.76 -7.32 2.95
C GLU A 123 -7.61 -8.08 3.65
N LEU A 124 -7.34 -7.78 4.92
CA LEU A 124 -6.28 -8.48 5.67
C LEU A 124 -6.67 -9.92 6.01
N ASN A 125 -7.97 -10.16 6.24
CA ASN A 125 -8.56 -11.45 6.60
C ASN A 125 -9.82 -11.68 5.72
N PRO A 126 -9.66 -11.96 4.41
CA PRO A 126 -10.81 -12.21 3.54
C PRO A 126 -11.60 -13.45 3.99
N SER A 127 -12.94 -13.39 3.89
CA SER A 127 -13.85 -14.51 4.27
C SER A 127 -13.69 -15.75 3.41
N ALA A 128 -13.30 -15.58 2.15
CA ALA A 128 -13.02 -16.67 1.23
C ALA A 128 -11.71 -16.37 0.50
N VAL A 129 -10.68 -17.17 0.79
CA VAL A 129 -9.51 -17.29 -0.07
C VAL A 129 -9.76 -18.48 -0.99
N ASP A 130 -9.62 -18.28 -2.30
CA ASP A 130 -9.53 -19.42 -3.20
C ASP A 130 -8.21 -20.15 -2.90
N ALA A 131 -8.30 -21.36 -2.36
CA ALA A 131 -7.14 -22.14 -1.94
C ALA A 131 -6.23 -22.52 -3.12
N ASP A 132 -6.75 -22.45 -4.36
CA ASP A 132 -6.01 -22.74 -5.58
C ASP A 132 -5.45 -21.47 -6.26
N ALA A 133 -5.70 -20.27 -5.72
CA ALA A 133 -5.14 -19.04 -6.25
C ALA A 133 -3.68 -18.85 -5.80
N GLU A 134 -2.76 -18.71 -6.75
CA GLU A 134 -1.37 -18.25 -6.51
C GLU A 134 -1.29 -16.77 -6.08
N GLU A 135 -2.44 -16.11 -5.87
CA GLU A 135 -2.52 -14.70 -5.51
C GLU A 135 -2.18 -14.50 -4.03
N GLU A 136 -1.35 -13.50 -3.77
CA GLU A 136 -1.08 -13.04 -2.41
C GLU A 136 -2.29 -12.26 -1.89
N PHE A 137 -2.69 -12.50 -0.65
CA PHE A 137 -3.76 -11.78 0.06
C PHE A 137 -3.22 -11.10 1.33
N GLY A 138 -3.97 -10.16 1.88
CA GLY A 138 -3.65 -9.47 3.13
C GLY A 138 -2.29 -8.76 3.13
N LEU A 139 -1.51 -8.94 4.21
CA LEU A 139 -0.21 -8.28 4.38
C LEU A 139 0.82 -8.63 3.28
N PRO A 140 0.96 -9.90 2.85
CA PRO A 140 1.74 -10.24 1.65
C PRO A 140 1.35 -9.39 0.43
N ARG A 141 0.06 -9.29 0.09
CA ARG A 141 -0.41 -8.49 -1.05
C ARG A 141 -0.03 -7.02 -0.93
N LEU A 142 -0.22 -6.45 0.26
CA LEU A 142 0.16 -5.08 0.59
C LEU A 142 1.66 -4.88 0.35
N ARG A 143 2.48 -5.80 0.82
CA ARG A 143 3.93 -5.77 0.59
C ARG A 143 4.28 -5.87 -0.89
N ALA A 144 3.69 -6.80 -1.63
CA ALA A 144 3.94 -6.94 -3.07
C ALA A 144 3.56 -5.68 -3.85
N ALA A 145 2.47 -5.00 -3.51
CA ALA A 145 2.09 -3.72 -4.12
C ALA A 145 3.18 -2.65 -3.90
N LEU A 146 3.75 -2.57 -2.69
CA LEU A 146 4.85 -1.66 -2.38
C LEU A 146 6.15 -2.07 -3.08
N GLU A 147 6.47 -3.36 -3.16
CA GLU A 147 7.68 -3.86 -3.81
C GLU A 147 7.65 -3.71 -5.34
N ALA A 148 6.45 -3.68 -5.94
CA ALA A 148 6.27 -3.42 -7.36
C ALA A 148 6.54 -1.96 -7.75
N HIS A 149 6.52 -1.03 -6.78
CA HIS A 149 6.74 0.39 -7.03
C HIS A 149 8.21 0.70 -7.36
N GLN A 150 8.43 1.65 -8.26
CA GLN A 150 9.76 2.18 -8.56
C GLN A 150 10.10 3.33 -7.62
N TRP A 151 10.51 2.97 -6.40
CA TRP A 151 10.88 3.93 -5.36
C TRP A 151 11.97 4.93 -5.78
N PRO A 152 11.77 6.23 -5.55
CA PRO A 152 12.81 7.23 -5.73
C PRO A 152 14.06 6.88 -4.91
N GLY A 153 15.22 6.86 -5.58
CA GLY A 153 16.49 6.52 -4.91
C GLY A 153 16.74 5.02 -4.71
N LEU A 154 15.94 4.13 -5.32
CA LEU A 154 16.24 2.71 -5.34
C LEU A 154 17.61 2.42 -5.96
N ARG A 155 18.24 1.34 -5.52
CA ARG A 155 19.51 0.82 -6.03
C ARG A 155 19.27 -0.49 -6.75
N LEU A 156 19.42 -0.51 -8.07
CA LEU A 156 19.27 -1.73 -8.87
C LEU A 156 20.33 -2.76 -8.48
N LYS A 157 19.91 -4.00 -8.28
CA LYS A 157 20.81 -5.13 -8.17
C LYS A 157 21.41 -5.40 -9.55
N ALA A 158 22.72 -5.56 -9.63
CA ALA A 158 23.38 -5.96 -10.87
C ALA A 158 22.84 -7.33 -11.27
N ARG A 159 22.00 -7.40 -12.31
CA ARG A 159 21.75 -8.67 -12.98
C ARG A 159 23.09 -9.12 -13.56
N HIS A 160 23.44 -10.41 -13.39
CA HIS A 160 24.50 -11.03 -14.16
C HIS A 160 24.21 -10.77 -15.64
N ARG A 161 24.85 -9.76 -16.24
CA ARG A 161 24.90 -9.64 -17.69
C ARG A 161 25.62 -10.89 -18.16
N CYS A 162 24.91 -11.75 -18.87
CA CYS A 162 25.51 -12.85 -19.61
C CYS A 162 26.57 -12.24 -20.53
N SER A 163 27.84 -12.45 -20.19
CA SER A 163 28.98 -12.14 -21.04
C SER A 163 29.02 -13.15 -22.18
N GLN A 164 28.18 -12.93 -23.19
CA GLN A 164 28.28 -13.61 -24.48
C GLN A 164 28.19 -12.56 -25.59
N LEU A 165 29.30 -11.89 -25.84
CA LEU A 165 29.59 -11.17 -27.09
C LEU A 165 31.11 -10.94 -27.16
N GLN A 166 31.88 -12.02 -27.07
CA GLN A 166 33.26 -12.08 -27.56
C GLN A 166 33.55 -13.53 -28.01
N ARG A 167 33.03 -13.93 -29.17
CA ARG A 167 33.67 -14.92 -30.05
C ARG A 167 33.14 -14.71 -31.48
N SER A 168 33.72 -13.73 -32.14
CA SER A 168 33.70 -13.65 -33.60
C SER A 168 35.01 -13.02 -34.07
N GLU A 169 36.13 -13.68 -33.75
CA GLU A 169 37.40 -13.51 -34.46
C GLU A 169 38.15 -14.84 -34.36
N THR A 170 37.96 -15.71 -35.34
CA THR A 170 39.04 -16.28 -36.16
C THR A 170 38.45 -17.00 -37.37
#